data_AF-A0A453RQY6-F1
#
_entry.id   AF-A0A453RQY6-F1
#
_cell.length_a   1.000
_cell.length_b   1.000
_cell.length_c   1.000
_cell.angle_alpha   90.00
_cell.angle_beta   90.00
_cell.angle_gamma   90.00
#
_symmetry.space_group_name_H-M   'P 1'
#
loop_
_entity.id
_entity.type
_entity.pdbx_description
1 polymer ?
#
loop_
_entity_poly.entity_id
_entity_poly.type
_entity_poly.pdbx_seq_one_letter_code
_entity_poly.pdbx_strand_id
1 'polypeptide(L)'
;VVSSSMIICGRPSVGEEFLQFVEDKATEHGNLSSTLQKLYMWEEKLLEELKSEEKMRVLYDKKCEELKVLYERGAEAHKLEAIETYTRKLSTKISVAIQVVNTISKKINKLRDEELWPQTNELIQ
;
A
#
# COMPACT_ATOMS: atom_id res chain seq x y z
N VAL A 1 -0.40 -4.20 -44.03
CA VAL A 1 0.68 -3.45 -43.34
C VAL A 1 0.03 -2.15 -42.91
N VAL A 2 -0.43 -1.93 -41.68
CA VAL A 2 0.16 -2.17 -40.37
C VAL A 2 -0.95 -2.56 -39.38
N SER A 3 -0.67 -3.57 -38.56
CA SER A 3 -1.46 -3.99 -37.41
C SER A 3 -1.48 -2.88 -36.34
N SER A 4 -2.65 -2.35 -36.01
CA SER A 4 -2.84 -1.60 -34.76
C SER A 4 -3.38 -2.56 -33.71
N SER A 5 -2.47 -3.31 -33.10
CA SER A 5 -2.75 -4.04 -31.87
C SER A 5 -2.62 -3.06 -30.71
N MET A 6 -3.75 -2.71 -30.10
CA MET A 6 -3.79 -2.03 -28.81
C MET A 6 -3.03 -2.88 -27.79
N ILE A 7 -2.01 -2.28 -27.16
CA ILE A 7 -1.32 -2.89 -26.03
C ILE A 7 -2.26 -2.75 -24.82
N ILE A 8 -3.06 -3.77 -24.57
CA ILE A 8 -3.59 -4.01 -23.22
C ILE A 8 -2.38 -4.45 -22.39
N CYS A 9 -1.65 -3.48 -21.83
CA CYS A 9 -0.80 -3.75 -20.68
C CYS A 9 -1.73 -4.04 -19.50
N GLY A 10 -2.25 -5.27 -19.46
CA GLY A 10 -2.94 -5.80 -18.29
C GLY A 10 -1.96 -5.75 -17.13
N ARG A 11 -2.18 -4.81 -16.21
CA ARG A 11 -1.65 -4.93 -14.86
C ARG A 11 -2.62 -5.85 -14.14
N PRO A 12 -2.21 -7.04 -13.66
CA PRO A 12 -2.95 -7.65 -12.57
C PRO A 12 -2.74 -6.72 -11.38
N SER A 13 -3.79 -6.05 -10.93
CA SER A 13 -3.71 -5.36 -9.67
C SER A 13 -3.64 -6.45 -8.59
N VAL A 14 -2.46 -6.63 -8.03
CA VAL A 14 -2.22 -7.53 -6.88
C VAL A 14 -3.12 -7.14 -5.70
N GLY A 15 -3.67 -5.91 -5.72
CA GLY A 15 -4.70 -5.42 -4.82
C GLY A 15 -6.08 -6.06 -5.04
N GLU A 16 -6.57 -6.18 -6.28
CA GLU A 16 -7.91 -6.72 -6.58
C GLU A 16 -8.00 -8.23 -6.33
N GLU A 17 -6.95 -9.01 -6.65
CA GLU A 17 -6.95 -10.45 -6.37
C GLU A 17 -6.97 -10.75 -4.86
N PHE A 18 -6.26 -9.96 -4.06
CA PHE A 18 -6.31 -10.08 -2.61
C PHE A 18 -7.65 -9.61 -2.04
N LEU A 19 -8.22 -8.53 -2.59
CA LEU A 19 -9.55 -8.03 -2.21
C LEU A 19 -10.62 -9.08 -2.48
N GLN A 20 -10.58 -9.72 -3.66
CA GLN A 20 -11.50 -10.79 -4.04
C GLN A 20 -11.39 -12.01 -3.12
N PHE A 21 -10.16 -12.40 -2.75
CA PHE A 21 -9.94 -13.53 -1.84
C PHE A 21 -10.49 -13.28 -0.42
N VAL A 22 -10.46 -12.04 0.06
CA VAL A 22 -11.03 -11.67 1.38
C VAL A 22 -12.56 -11.58 1.33
N GLU A 23 -13.12 -11.18 0.19
CA GLU A 23 -14.56 -10.98 0.00
C GLU A 23 -15.32 -12.31 -0.14
N ASP A 24 -14.73 -13.32 -0.81
CA ASP A 24 -15.36 -14.63 -1.06
C ASP A 24 -15.56 -15.52 0.18
N LYS A 25 -15.01 -15.15 1.35
CA LYS A 25 -15.18 -15.87 2.62
C LYS A 25 -16.28 -15.30 3.53
N ALA A 26 -16.91 -14.19 3.14
CA ALA A 26 -17.82 -13.45 4.00
C ALA A 26 -19.08 -12.98 3.25
N THR A 27 -19.81 -13.91 2.66
CA THR A 27 -21.18 -13.67 2.22
C THR A 27 -22.16 -13.82 3.39
N GLU A 28 -23.09 -12.85 3.46
CA GLU A 28 -24.32 -12.83 4.26
C GLU A 28 -24.17 -12.39 5.73
N HIS A 29 -24.47 -11.10 6.00
CA HIS A 29 -24.53 -10.44 7.32
C HIS A 29 -23.66 -11.11 8.40
N GLY A 30 -22.38 -10.79 8.35
CA GLY A 30 -21.38 -11.39 9.21
C GLY A 30 -21.72 -11.23 10.68
N ASN A 31 -21.86 -12.33 11.40
CA ASN A 31 -21.90 -12.30 12.86
C ASN A 31 -20.59 -11.69 13.42
N LEU A 32 -20.60 -11.26 14.69
CA LEU A 32 -19.47 -10.58 15.36
C LEU A 32 -18.11 -11.25 15.12
N SER A 33 -18.06 -12.58 15.13
CA SER A 33 -16.83 -13.32 14.86
C SER A 33 -16.24 -13.01 13.48
N SER A 34 -17.06 -12.95 12.45
CA SER A 34 -16.61 -12.69 11.08
C SER A 34 -16.15 -11.23 10.88
N THR A 35 -16.84 -10.26 11.49
CA THR A 35 -16.44 -8.85 11.45
C THR A 35 -15.10 -8.64 12.16
N LEU A 36 -14.91 -9.26 13.33
CA LEU A 36 -13.62 -9.24 14.04
C LEU A 36 -12.50 -9.90 13.23
N GLN A 37 -12.78 -11.03 12.55
CA GLN A 37 -11.80 -11.68 11.68
C GLN A 37 -11.38 -10.78 10.50
N LYS A 38 -12.34 -10.13 9.83
CA LYS A 38 -12.04 -9.16 8.77
C LYS A 38 -11.18 -8.02 9.29
N LEU A 39 -11.52 -7.44 10.45
CA LEU A 39 -10.76 -6.35 11.06
C LEU A 39 -9.31 -6.77 11.32
N TYR A 40 -9.11 -7.92 11.96
CA TYR A 40 -7.77 -8.47 12.22
C TYR A 40 -6.94 -8.61 10.93
N MET A 41 -7.52 -9.17 9.87
CA MET A 41 -6.84 -9.32 8.59
C MET A 41 -6.46 -7.97 7.97
N TRP A 42 -7.34 -6.97 8.07
CA TRP A 42 -7.04 -5.63 7.57
C TRP A 42 -5.96 -4.91 8.40
N GLU A 43 -5.94 -5.11 9.71
CA GLU A 43 -4.90 -4.58 10.61
C GLU A 43 -3.54 -5.23 10.35
N GLU A 44 -3.48 -6.55 10.16
CA GLU A 44 -2.26 -7.24 9.74
C GLU A 44 -1.74 -6.70 8.40
N LYS A 45 -2.63 -6.52 7.43
CA LYS A 45 -2.25 -5.94 6.14
C LYS A 45 -1.75 -4.51 6.28
N LEU A 46 -2.42 -3.67 7.08
CA LEU A 46 -1.98 -2.31 7.36
C LEU A 46 -0.57 -2.28 7.95
N LEU A 47 -0.29 -3.18 8.90
CA LEU A 47 1.02 -3.30 9.53
C LEU A 47 2.10 -3.67 8.51
N GLU A 48 1.83 -4.61 7.61
CA GLU A 48 2.79 -5.00 6.57
C GLU A 48 3.06 -3.87 5.56
N GLU A 49 2.03 -3.13 5.15
CA GLU A 49 2.20 -1.96 4.28
C GLU A 49 3.00 -0.85 4.97
N LEU A 50 2.75 -0.59 6.26
CA LEU A 50 3.55 0.37 7.04
C LEU A 50 5.01 -0.05 7.18
N LYS A 51 5.28 -1.33 7.48
CA LYS A 51 6.67 -1.85 7.53
C LYS A 51 7.37 -1.74 6.18
N SER A 52 6.65 -2.02 5.09
CA SER A 52 7.18 -1.91 3.73
C SER A 52 7.51 -0.46 3.37
N GLU A 53 6.58 0.46 3.67
CA GLU A 53 6.75 1.90 3.46
C GLU A 53 7.94 2.45 4.25
N GLU A 54 8.06 2.11 5.53
CA GLU A 54 9.17 2.56 6.38
C GLU A 54 10.53 2.04 5.89
N LYS A 55 10.60 0.78 5.43
CA LYS A 55 11.84 0.26 4.79
C LYS A 55 12.22 1.06 3.55
N MET A 56 11.23 1.48 2.74
CA MET A 56 11.49 2.34 1.58
C MET A 56 11.93 3.75 1.99
N ARG A 57 11.36 4.32 3.05
CA ARG A 57 11.76 5.62 3.61
C ARG A 57 13.21 5.61 4.08
N VAL A 58 13.60 4.62 4.88
CA VAL A 58 14.99 4.44 5.32
C VAL A 58 15.96 4.30 4.14
N LEU A 59 15.57 3.59 3.08
CA LEU A 59 16.39 3.47 1.87
C LEU A 59 16.48 4.79 1.10
N TYR A 60 15.38 5.54 1.01
CA TYR A 60 15.35 6.86 0.40
C TYR A 60 16.30 7.82 1.12
N ASP A 61 16.26 7.88 2.44
CA ASP A 61 17.13 8.76 3.24
C ASP A 61 18.61 8.43 3.02
N LYS A 62 18.96 7.13 3.01
CA LYS A 62 20.32 6.68 2.68
C LYS A 62 20.77 7.13 1.29
N LYS A 63 19.88 7.08 0.30
CA LYS A 63 20.19 7.49 -1.08
C LYS A 63 20.32 9.00 -1.23
N CYS A 64 19.53 9.78 -0.48
CA CYS A 64 19.69 11.22 -0.40
C CYS A 64 21.05 11.61 0.17
N GLU A 65 21.51 10.94 1.23
CA GLU A 65 22.84 11.19 1.80
C GLU A 65 23.96 10.77 0.85
N GLU A 66 23.83 9.63 0.17
CA GLU A 66 24.77 9.19 -0.86
C GLU A 66 24.87 10.21 -2.01
N LEU A 67 23.73 10.74 -2.47
CA LEU A 67 23.68 11.77 -3.50
C LEU A 67 24.42 13.04 -3.06
N LYS A 68 24.19 13.49 -1.82
CA LYS A 68 24.86 14.66 -1.25
C LYS A 68 26.37 14.48 -1.21
N VAL A 69 26.85 13.33 -0.74
CA VAL A 69 28.29 13.02 -0.72
C VAL A 69 28.91 12.99 -2.12
N LEU A 70 28.22 12.43 -3.12
CA LEU A 70 28.71 12.44 -4.50
C LEU A 70 28.76 13.86 -5.08
N TYR A 71 27.77 14.68 -4.77
CA TYR A 71 27.72 16.09 -5.19
C TYR A 71 28.91 16.87 -4.61
N GLU A 72 29.16 16.73 -3.30
CA GLU A 72 30.28 17.38 -2.61
C GLU A 72 31.65 16.93 -3.14
N ARG A 73 31.77 15.68 -3.59
CA ARG A 73 33.00 15.13 -4.18
C ARG A 73 33.20 15.48 -5.66
N GLY A 74 32.27 16.19 -6.28
CA GLY A 74 32.34 16.51 -7.71
C GLY A 74 32.28 15.27 -8.60
N ALA A 75 31.46 14.28 -8.25
CA ALA A 75 31.30 13.07 -9.04
C ALA A 75 30.79 13.37 -10.47
N GLU A 76 31.10 12.48 -11.40
CA GLU A 76 30.67 12.60 -12.80
C GLU A 76 29.15 12.67 -12.93
N ALA A 77 28.66 13.51 -13.85
CA ALA A 77 27.24 13.80 -14.03
C ALA A 77 26.37 12.53 -14.20
N HIS A 78 26.85 11.53 -14.95
CA HIS A 78 26.10 10.30 -15.17
C HIS A 78 25.86 9.48 -13.88
N LYS A 79 26.76 9.57 -12.90
CA LYS A 79 26.62 8.90 -11.59
C LYS A 79 25.59 9.60 -10.73
N LEU A 80 25.58 10.94 -10.76
CA LEU A 80 24.59 11.77 -10.07
C LEU A 80 23.19 11.51 -10.64
N GLU A 81 23.05 11.55 -11.96
CA GLU A 81 21.77 11.30 -12.66
C GLU A 81 21.17 9.92 -12.32
N ALA A 82 22.02 8.90 -12.25
CA ALA A 82 21.58 7.54 -11.89
C ALA A 82 20.97 7.49 -10.47
N ILE A 83 21.62 8.12 -9.49
CA ILE A 83 21.11 8.16 -8.11
C ILE A 83 19.88 9.07 -7.99
N GLU A 84 19.85 10.22 -8.65
CA GLU A 84 18.68 11.11 -8.65
C GLU A 84 17.44 10.41 -9.22
N THR A 85 17.61 9.68 -10.32
CA THR A 85 16.54 8.91 -10.94
C THR A 85 16.03 7.81 -10.01
N TYR A 86 16.95 7.11 -9.33
CA TYR A 86 16.58 6.10 -8.35
C TYR A 86 15.84 6.69 -7.13
N THR A 87 16.33 7.82 -6.62
CA THR A 87 15.75 8.55 -5.49
C THR A 87 14.35 9.06 -5.80
N ARG A 88 14.14 9.60 -7.01
CA ARG A 88 12.82 10.01 -7.51
C ARG A 88 11.86 8.83 -7.59
N LYS A 89 12.33 7.67 -8.09
CA LYS A 89 11.53 6.44 -8.14
C LYS A 89 11.13 5.95 -6.75
N LEU A 90 12.03 6.02 -5.76
CA LEU A 90 11.71 5.70 -4.37
C LEU A 90 10.65 6.65 -3.79
N SER A 91 10.79 7.95 -4.01
CA SER A 91 9.81 8.95 -3.56
C SER A 91 8.41 8.69 -4.13
N THR A 92 8.31 8.33 -5.42
CA THR A 92 7.03 7.94 -6.01
C THR A 92 6.46 6.69 -5.35
N LYS A 93 7.27 5.66 -5.09
CA LYS A 93 6.83 4.43 -4.41
C LYS A 93 6.34 4.70 -2.98
N ILE A 94 7.04 5.54 -2.23
CA ILE A 94 6.64 5.95 -0.87
C ILE A 94 5.28 6.66 -0.92
N SER A 95 5.11 7.62 -1.83
CA SER A 95 3.84 8.32 -2.01
C SER A 95 2.67 7.37 -2.31
N VAL A 96 2.90 6.37 -3.17
CA VAL A 96 1.89 5.34 -3.48
C VAL A 96 1.61 4.46 -2.26
N ALA A 97 2.62 4.04 -1.51
CA ALA A 97 2.44 3.23 -0.31
C ALA A 97 1.61 3.97 0.76
N ILE A 98 1.85 5.27 0.94
CA ILE A 98 1.03 6.13 1.82
C ILE A 98 -0.44 6.15 1.38
N GLN A 99 -0.72 6.20 0.08
CA GLN A 99 -2.10 6.11 -0.43
C GLN A 99 -2.75 4.75 -0.13
N VAL A 100 -1.99 3.66 -0.22
CA VAL A 100 -2.46 2.31 0.12
C VAL A 100 -2.77 2.21 1.62
N VAL A 101 -1.86 2.66 2.49
CA VAL A 101 -2.05 2.74 3.95
C VAL A 101 -3.32 3.53 4.30
N ASN A 102 -3.53 4.69 3.67
CA ASN A 102 -4.74 5.50 3.87
C ASN A 102 -6.02 4.78 3.43
N THR A 103 -5.95 4.05 2.31
CA THR A 103 -7.09 3.29 1.79
C THR A 103 -7.47 2.15 2.73
N ILE A 104 -6.49 1.39 3.23
CA ILE A 104 -6.71 0.32 4.21
C ILE A 104 -7.28 0.90 5.51
N SER A 105 -6.70 1.99 6.02
CA SER A 105 -7.17 2.65 7.24
C SER A 105 -8.64 3.09 7.12
N LYS A 106 -9.05 3.62 5.97
CA LYS A 106 -10.46 3.94 5.70
C LYS A 106 -11.36 2.70 5.69
N LYS A 107 -10.89 1.57 5.14
CA LYS A 107 -11.64 0.31 5.15
C LYS A 107 -11.83 -0.23 6.58
N ILE A 108 -10.79 -0.15 7.42
CA ILE A 108 -10.86 -0.51 8.84
C ILE A 108 -11.88 0.37 9.58
N ASN A 109 -11.77 1.70 9.43
CA ASN A 109 -12.73 2.63 10.05
C ASN A 109 -14.17 2.32 9.61
N LYS A 110 -14.38 2.07 8.31
CA LYS A 110 -15.70 1.71 7.79
C LYS A 110 -16.24 0.43 8.42
N LEU A 111 -15.43 -0.64 8.49
CA LEU A 111 -15.83 -1.90 9.14
C LEU A 111 -16.13 -1.72 10.64
N ARG A 112 -15.32 -0.91 11.34
CA ARG A 112 -15.52 -0.60 12.76
C ARG A 112 -16.83 0.14 12.98
N ASP A 113 -17.08 1.18 12.18
CA ASP A 113 -18.18 2.12 12.42
C ASP A 113 -19.52 1.57 11.90
N GLU A 114 -19.51 0.87 10.75
CA GLU A 114 -20.74 0.41 10.08
C GLU A 114 -21.12 -1.04 10.41
N GLU A 115 -20.16 -1.89 10.83
CA GLU A 115 -20.41 -3.31 11.08
C GLU A 115 -20.19 -3.66 12.57
N LEU A 116 -19.00 -3.41 13.12
CA LEU A 116 -18.66 -3.82 14.49
C LEU A 116 -19.48 -3.07 15.54
N TRP A 117 -19.64 -1.76 15.38
CA TRP A 117 -20.33 -0.92 16.35
C TRP A 117 -21.82 -1.29 16.52
N PRO A 118 -22.62 -1.43 15.45
CA PRO A 118 -24.01 -1.91 15.57
C PRO A 118 -24.12 -3.28 16.24
N GLN A 119 -23.30 -4.25 15.83
CA GLN A 119 -23.31 -5.61 16.38
C GLN A 119 -22.97 -5.62 17.88
N THR A 120 -22.05 -4.76 18.32
CA THR A 120 -21.70 -4.63 19.74
C THR A 120 -22.84 -4.02 20.54
N ASN A 121 -23.53 -3.02 20.00
CA ASN A 121 -24.67 -2.39 20.68
C ASN A 121 -25.85 -3.35 20.85
N GLU A 122 -26.11 -4.23 19.88
CA GLU A 122 -27.14 -5.25 19.97
C GLU A 122 -26.92 -6.24 21.12
N LEU A 123 -25.67 -6.46 21.54
CA LEU A 123 -25.33 -7.35 22.66
C LEU A 123 -25.57 -6.73 24.05
N ILE A 124 -25.75 -5.42 24.12
CA ILE A 124 -25.91 -4.66 25.37
C ILE A 124 -27.39 -4.34 25.64
N GLN A 125 -28.24 -4.44 24.63
CA GLN A 125 -29.70 -4.24 24.74
C GLN A 125 -30.38 -5.44 25.39
#